data_AF-A0A355BCQ7-F1
#
_entry.id   AF-A0A355BCQ7-F1
#
_cell.length_a   1.000
_cell.length_b   1.000
_cell.length_c   1.000
_cell.angle_alpha   90.00
_cell.angle_beta   90.00
_cell.angle_gamma   90.00
#
_symmetry.space_group_name_H-M   'P 1'
#
loop_
_entity.id
_entity.type
_entity.pdbx_description
1 polymer ?
#
loop_
_entity_poly.entity_id
_entity_poly.type
_entity_poly.pdbx_seq_one_letter_code
_entity_poly.pdbx_strand_id
1 'polypeptide(L)'
;PGYLYGHFSDYSVNQMRNYMESSLVKYDATAGEYRRWSNTTNSYSTTMANNGVTYPLQRDVQVISVMAGASSVTASTNIVYPPIGAYQGNLIRIFDATNSTDRTSASSLYCNATFNCDYTLRVVQGGVTKNLILPIGFDPAIVDPTDAATFDTRAINLPASDGAVTSIQLLSTPNIDDAASFPGSPTVLASWP
;
A
#
# COMPACT_ATOMS: atom_id res chain seq x y z
N PRO A 1 -21.15 33.29 18.49
CA PRO A 1 -20.31 32.59 17.49
C PRO A 1 -21.08 31.39 16.90
N GLY A 2 -21.31 31.38 15.58
CA GLY A 2 -22.00 30.30 14.89
C GLY A 2 -21.07 29.10 14.58
N TYR A 3 -21.66 28.01 14.11
CA TYR A 3 -20.92 26.82 13.66
C TYR A 3 -20.17 27.09 12.35
N LEU A 4 -18.96 26.53 12.20
CA LEU A 4 -18.12 26.66 10.99
C LEU A 4 -18.55 25.72 9.85
N TYR A 5 -19.38 24.73 10.16
CA TYR A 5 -19.87 23.73 9.22
C TYR A 5 -21.40 23.77 9.16
N GLY A 6 -21.94 23.42 8.00
CA GLY A 6 -23.39 23.24 7.84
C GLY A 6 -23.91 22.11 8.72
N HIS A 7 -25.11 22.28 9.26
CA HIS A 7 -25.79 21.21 9.99
C HIS A 7 -26.26 20.12 9.02
N PHE A 8 -26.14 18.87 9.46
CA PHE A 8 -26.70 17.72 8.76
C PHE A 8 -28.09 17.43 9.28
N SER A 9 -29.01 17.05 8.39
CA SER A 9 -30.32 16.55 8.80
C SER A 9 -30.19 15.22 9.53
N ASP A 10 -31.17 14.88 10.37
CA ASP A 10 -31.20 13.61 11.11
C ASP A 10 -31.06 12.38 10.20
N TYR A 11 -31.68 12.43 9.00
CA TYR A 11 -31.51 11.40 7.99
C TYR A 11 -30.04 11.22 7.57
N SER A 12 -29.35 12.34 7.31
CA SER A 12 -27.93 12.32 6.90
C SER A 12 -27.04 11.80 8.01
N VAL A 13 -27.31 12.20 9.26
CA VAL A 13 -26.60 11.68 10.45
C VAL A 13 -26.79 10.17 10.60
N ASN A 14 -28.00 9.66 10.37
CA ASN A 14 -28.26 8.22 10.40
C ASN A 14 -27.48 7.45 9.31
N GLN A 15 -27.38 7.99 8.08
CA GLN A 15 -26.59 7.37 7.02
C GLN A 15 -25.09 7.37 7.34
N MET A 16 -24.57 8.49 7.87
CA MET A 16 -23.18 8.58 8.32
C MET A 16 -22.86 7.56 9.41
N ARG A 17 -23.76 7.41 10.40
CA ARG A 17 -23.62 6.40 11.45
C ARG A 17 -23.57 4.99 10.86
N ASN A 18 -24.53 4.62 10.01
CA ASN A 18 -24.59 3.29 9.40
C ASN A 18 -23.34 2.98 8.57
N TYR A 19 -22.82 3.97 7.85
CA TYR A 19 -21.57 3.84 7.12
C TYR A 19 -20.38 3.62 8.06
N MET A 20 -20.27 4.40 9.13
CA MET A 20 -19.20 4.24 10.12
C MET A 20 -19.26 2.88 10.81
N GLU A 21 -20.43 2.44 11.27
CA GLU A 21 -20.62 1.13 11.90
C GLU A 21 -20.31 -0.03 10.95
N SER A 22 -20.63 0.11 9.66
CA SER A 22 -20.35 -0.92 8.67
C SER A 22 -18.91 -0.91 8.15
N SER A 23 -18.20 0.21 8.17
CA SER A 23 -16.92 0.33 7.46
C SER A 23 -15.71 0.49 8.38
N LEU A 24 -15.89 1.05 9.57
CA LEU A 24 -14.77 1.34 10.46
C LEU A 24 -14.31 0.10 11.21
N VAL A 25 -12.99 -0.07 11.22
CA VAL A 25 -12.28 -1.02 12.07
C VAL A 25 -11.30 -0.21 12.92
N LYS A 26 -11.37 -0.41 14.23
CA LYS A 26 -10.58 0.30 15.22
C LYS A 26 -9.56 -0.65 15.84
N TYR A 27 -8.37 -0.16 16.16
CA TYR A 27 -7.43 -0.90 16.99
C TYR A 27 -7.81 -0.81 18.49
N ASP A 28 -7.93 -1.95 19.15
CA ASP A 28 -8.12 -2.06 20.59
C ASP A 28 -6.77 -2.35 21.26
N ALA A 29 -6.20 -1.32 21.90
CA ALA A 29 -4.89 -1.41 22.54
C ALA A 29 -4.85 -2.36 23.75
N THR A 30 -6.00 -2.59 24.40
CA THR A 30 -6.07 -3.51 25.55
C THR A 30 -6.03 -4.96 25.09
N ALA A 31 -6.71 -5.27 23.98
CA ALA A 31 -6.73 -6.61 23.39
C ALA A 31 -5.55 -6.88 22.45
N GLY A 32 -4.92 -5.83 21.92
CA GLY A 32 -3.87 -5.95 20.91
C GLY A 32 -4.40 -6.26 19.49
N GLU A 33 -5.69 -6.08 19.24
CA GLU A 33 -6.40 -6.55 18.04
C GLU A 33 -7.16 -5.45 17.32
N TYR A 34 -7.47 -5.68 16.03
CA TYR A 34 -8.41 -4.85 15.29
C TYR A 34 -9.83 -5.32 15.53
N ARG A 35 -10.75 -4.39 15.77
CA ARG A 35 -12.16 -4.67 16.08
C ARG A 35 -13.11 -3.85 15.22
N ARG A 36 -14.20 -4.48 14.81
CA ARG A 36 -15.32 -3.86 14.10
C ARG A 36 -16.53 -3.74 15.01
N TRP A 37 -17.41 -2.80 14.70
CA TRP A 37 -18.69 -2.64 15.36
C TRP A 37 -19.55 -3.92 15.32
N SER A 38 -20.22 -4.21 16.42
CA SER A 38 -21.16 -5.32 16.59
C SER A 38 -22.49 -4.80 17.11
N ASN A 39 -23.54 -4.97 16.31
CA ASN A 39 -24.91 -4.61 16.70
C ASN A 39 -25.46 -5.47 17.86
N THR A 40 -24.88 -6.65 18.10
CA THR A 40 -25.29 -7.52 19.22
C THR A 40 -24.84 -6.96 20.56
N THR A 41 -23.63 -6.38 20.60
CA THR A 41 -23.04 -5.86 21.85
C THR A 41 -23.07 -4.33 21.93
N ASN A 42 -23.53 -3.66 20.85
CA ASN A 42 -23.47 -2.20 20.68
C ASN A 42 -22.06 -1.64 20.99
N SER A 43 -21.03 -2.33 20.52
CA SER A 43 -19.63 -1.97 20.78
C SER A 43 -18.69 -2.49 19.68
N TYR A 44 -17.47 -1.97 19.64
CA TYR A 44 -16.39 -2.50 18.78
C TYR A 44 -15.78 -3.75 19.42
N SER A 45 -16.42 -4.89 19.19
CA SER A 45 -16.07 -6.16 19.84
C SER A 45 -15.79 -7.31 18.86
N THR A 46 -16.17 -7.18 17.59
CA THR A 46 -15.90 -8.22 16.58
C THR A 46 -14.43 -8.16 16.18
N THR A 47 -13.63 -9.16 16.57
CA THR A 47 -12.22 -9.26 16.19
C THR A 47 -12.06 -9.46 14.68
N MET A 48 -11.15 -8.69 14.10
CA MET A 48 -10.76 -8.74 12.70
C MET A 48 -9.38 -9.38 12.58
N ALA A 49 -9.26 -10.39 11.72
CA ALA A 49 -7.97 -10.97 11.39
C ALA A 49 -7.09 -9.91 10.70
N ASN A 50 -5.83 -9.83 11.12
CA ASN A 50 -4.85 -8.96 10.48
C ASN A 50 -3.65 -9.77 9.99
N ASN A 51 -3.40 -9.73 8.68
CA ASN A 51 -2.23 -10.31 8.03
C ASN A 51 -1.05 -9.33 7.95
N GLY A 52 -1.19 -8.12 8.52
CA GLY A 52 -0.22 -7.04 8.48
C GLY A 52 -0.30 -6.17 7.22
N VAL A 53 -1.08 -6.57 6.21
CA VAL A 53 -1.33 -5.80 4.99
C VAL A 53 -2.66 -5.06 5.07
N THR A 54 -3.73 -5.77 5.45
CA THR A 54 -5.09 -5.20 5.53
C THR A 54 -5.18 -4.14 6.62
N TYR A 55 -4.53 -4.36 7.76
CA TYR A 55 -4.45 -3.39 8.83
C TYR A 55 -2.99 -3.15 9.27
N PRO A 56 -2.65 -1.91 9.69
CA PRO A 56 -1.29 -1.57 10.06
C PRO A 56 -0.69 -2.43 11.18
N LEU A 57 0.61 -2.69 11.07
CA LEU A 57 1.40 -3.26 12.17
C LEU A 57 1.77 -2.18 13.19
N GLN A 58 2.15 -1.00 12.69
CA GLN A 58 2.45 0.17 13.53
C GLN A 58 1.50 1.31 13.17
N ARG A 59 1.05 2.04 14.19
CA ARG A 59 0.08 3.12 14.07
C ARG A 59 0.66 4.41 14.61
N ASP A 60 0.22 5.52 14.03
CA ASP A 60 0.54 6.88 14.51
C ASP A 60 2.05 7.12 14.65
N VAL A 61 2.83 6.67 13.67
CA VAL A 61 4.29 6.86 13.61
C VAL A 61 4.67 7.84 12.51
N GLN A 62 5.88 8.42 12.59
CA GLN A 62 6.41 9.26 11.51
C GLN A 62 6.78 8.40 10.31
N VAL A 63 6.19 8.70 9.16
CA VAL A 63 6.39 7.96 7.91
C VAL A 63 6.82 8.89 6.78
N ILE A 64 7.47 8.30 5.78
CA ILE A 64 7.72 8.88 4.47
C ILE A 64 7.00 8.01 3.45
N SER A 65 6.08 8.60 2.68
CA SER A 65 5.38 7.88 1.61
C SER A 65 6.18 7.96 0.31
N VAL A 66 6.43 6.80 -0.28
CA VAL A 66 6.97 6.68 -1.65
C VAL A 66 5.86 6.19 -2.56
N MET A 67 5.75 6.75 -3.76
CA MET A 67 4.69 6.42 -4.71
C MET A 67 5.26 6.23 -6.10
N ALA A 68 4.76 5.23 -6.81
CA ALA A 68 5.05 5.01 -8.22
C ALA A 68 3.78 4.62 -8.96
N GLY A 69 3.74 5.04 -10.23
CA GLY A 69 2.74 4.64 -11.20
C GLY A 69 3.40 3.83 -12.30
N ALA A 70 2.80 2.70 -12.67
CA ALA A 70 3.29 1.83 -13.71
C ALA A 70 2.24 1.63 -14.80
N SER A 71 2.66 1.68 -16.06
CA SER A 71 1.82 1.33 -17.20
C SER A 71 2.13 -0.05 -17.72
N SER A 72 1.06 -0.78 -17.99
CA SER A 72 1.03 -2.11 -18.56
C SER A 72 1.49 -2.13 -20.04
N VAL A 73 1.15 -1.08 -20.82
CA VAL A 73 1.37 -1.03 -22.28
C VAL A 73 2.51 -0.10 -22.67
N THR A 74 2.68 1.03 -21.99
CA THR A 74 3.59 2.09 -22.44
C THR A 74 4.71 2.36 -21.46
N ALA A 75 5.94 1.95 -21.79
CA ALA A 75 7.07 2.11 -20.86
C ALA A 75 7.38 3.58 -20.50
N SER A 76 7.06 4.54 -21.38
CA SER A 76 7.33 5.97 -21.16
C SER A 76 6.33 6.68 -20.24
N THR A 77 5.23 6.03 -19.84
CA THR A 77 4.25 6.60 -18.92
C THR A 77 4.48 6.19 -17.47
N ASN A 78 5.49 5.37 -17.20
CA ASN A 78 5.92 5.04 -15.85
C ASN A 78 6.44 6.27 -15.11
N ILE A 79 6.09 6.42 -13.84
CA ILE A 79 6.44 7.58 -13.04
C ILE A 79 6.80 7.17 -11.61
N VAL A 80 7.79 7.86 -11.05
CA VAL A 80 8.10 7.83 -9.62
C VAL A 80 7.90 9.24 -9.08
N TYR A 81 7.07 9.38 -8.04
CA TYR A 81 6.81 10.67 -7.42
C TYR A 81 7.86 10.98 -6.36
N PRO A 82 8.18 12.27 -6.12
CA PRO A 82 8.94 12.67 -4.96
C PRO A 82 8.30 12.14 -3.67
N PRO A 83 9.09 11.68 -2.69
CA PRO A 83 8.59 11.19 -1.43
C PRO A 83 7.95 12.33 -0.64
N ILE A 84 6.89 11.98 0.10
CA ILE A 84 6.13 12.93 0.91
C ILE A 84 6.37 12.58 2.38
N GLY A 85 6.89 13.54 3.14
CA GLY A 85 7.06 13.41 4.59
C GLY A 85 8.29 14.15 5.13
N ALA A 86 8.59 13.99 6.42
CA ALA A 86 7.89 13.11 7.37
C ALA A 86 6.50 13.66 7.78
N TYR A 87 5.53 12.77 7.96
CA TYR A 87 4.23 13.08 8.56
C TYR A 87 3.68 11.90 9.38
N GLN A 88 2.63 12.11 10.17
CA GLN A 88 2.05 11.06 11.00
C GLN A 88 1.20 10.10 10.16
N GLY A 89 1.53 8.82 10.20
CA GLY A 89 0.84 7.78 9.44
C GLY A 89 1.03 6.40 10.03
N ASN A 90 0.69 5.39 9.23
CA ASN A 90 0.68 3.99 9.63
C ASN A 90 1.61 3.16 8.73
N LEU A 91 2.16 2.08 9.29
CA LEU A 91 3.03 1.13 8.57
C LEU A 91 2.37 -0.24 8.50
N ILE A 92 2.22 -0.73 7.27
CA ILE A 92 1.84 -2.11 6.97
C ILE A 92 3.11 -2.97 6.81
N ARG A 93 2.93 -4.29 6.72
CA ARG A 93 3.98 -5.20 6.30
C ARG A 93 4.42 -4.84 4.88
N ILE A 94 5.72 -4.67 4.70
CA ILE A 94 6.38 -4.55 3.40
C ILE A 94 7.11 -5.86 3.11
N PHE A 95 7.33 -6.16 1.83
CA PHE A 95 7.92 -7.42 1.39
C PHE A 95 9.19 -7.15 0.60
N ASP A 96 10.31 -7.74 1.03
CA ASP A 96 11.57 -7.65 0.30
C ASP A 96 11.60 -8.62 -0.88
N ALA A 97 11.71 -8.08 -2.09
CA ALA A 97 11.76 -8.83 -3.33
C ALA A 97 12.98 -9.77 -3.42
N THR A 98 14.06 -9.49 -2.69
CA THR A 98 15.27 -10.32 -2.64
C THR A 98 15.11 -11.55 -1.75
N ASN A 99 14.21 -11.50 -0.77
CA ASN A 99 13.96 -12.58 0.18
C ASN A 99 12.86 -13.53 -0.34
N SER A 100 13.18 -14.82 -0.47
CA SER A 100 12.23 -15.83 -0.98
C SER A 100 10.99 -16.02 -0.11
N THR A 101 11.13 -15.93 1.22
CA THR A 101 9.99 -16.07 2.14
C THR A 101 9.04 -14.89 2.02
N ASP A 102 9.57 -13.69 1.79
CA ASP A 102 8.74 -12.51 1.55
C ASP A 102 8.07 -12.55 0.19
N ARG A 103 8.75 -13.04 -0.87
CA ARG A 103 8.11 -13.30 -2.18
C ARG A 103 6.90 -14.22 -2.04
N THR A 104 7.07 -15.39 -1.42
CA THR A 104 5.97 -16.35 -1.18
C THR A 104 4.86 -15.75 -0.31
N SER A 105 5.21 -14.97 0.72
CA SER A 105 4.22 -14.29 1.56
C SER A 105 3.46 -13.22 0.78
N ALA A 106 4.14 -12.46 -0.08
CA ALA A 106 3.53 -11.41 -0.90
C ALA A 106 2.52 -12.00 -1.89
N SER A 107 2.84 -13.13 -2.53
CA SER A 107 1.94 -13.82 -3.47
C SER A 107 0.57 -14.13 -2.84
N SER A 108 0.55 -14.53 -1.56
CA SER A 108 -0.69 -14.91 -0.86
C SER A 108 -1.42 -13.75 -0.17
N LEU A 109 -0.72 -12.65 0.15
CA LEU A 109 -1.25 -11.59 1.04
C LEU A 109 -1.31 -10.19 0.43
N TYR A 110 -0.59 -9.95 -0.66
CA TYR A 110 -0.28 -8.61 -1.15
C TYR A 110 -0.48 -8.47 -2.66
N CYS A 111 0.01 -9.44 -3.42
CA CYS A 111 -0.12 -9.48 -4.86
C CYS A 111 -1.54 -9.85 -5.28
N ASN A 112 -1.92 -9.40 -6.47
CA ASN A 112 -3.20 -9.79 -7.03
C ASN A 112 -3.10 -11.25 -7.48
N ALA A 113 -3.98 -12.13 -7.00
CA ALA A 113 -3.98 -13.54 -7.36
C ALA A 113 -4.16 -13.81 -8.87
N THR A 114 -4.70 -12.84 -9.62
CA THR A 114 -4.94 -12.95 -11.07
C THR A 114 -3.78 -12.41 -11.90
N PHE A 115 -3.07 -11.39 -11.41
CA PHE A 115 -2.09 -10.62 -12.21
C PHE A 115 -0.71 -10.50 -11.56
N ASN A 116 -0.48 -11.19 -10.44
CA ASN A 116 0.79 -11.23 -9.71
C ASN A 116 1.29 -9.83 -9.30
N CYS A 117 2.56 -9.76 -8.90
CA CYS A 117 3.30 -8.52 -8.75
C CYS A 117 4.41 -8.47 -9.82
N ASP A 118 4.36 -7.49 -10.72
CA ASP A 118 5.32 -7.36 -11.82
C ASP A 118 6.35 -6.24 -11.63
N TYR A 119 6.25 -5.53 -10.51
CA TYR A 119 7.06 -4.34 -10.25
C TYR A 119 7.66 -4.34 -8.86
N THR A 120 8.86 -3.79 -8.77
CA THR A 120 9.59 -3.59 -7.50
C THR A 120 10.00 -2.13 -7.39
N LEU A 121 9.83 -1.55 -6.20
CA LEU A 121 10.48 -0.28 -5.83
C LEU A 121 11.84 -0.55 -5.20
N ARG A 122 12.90 -0.11 -5.85
CA ARG A 122 14.20 -0.01 -5.19
C ARG A 122 14.34 1.35 -4.54
N VAL A 123 14.41 1.38 -3.21
CA VAL A 123 14.50 2.61 -2.43
C VAL A 123 15.83 2.64 -1.69
N VAL A 124 16.54 3.76 -1.76
CA VAL A 124 17.69 4.07 -0.91
C VAL A 124 17.22 5.00 0.20
N GLN A 125 17.27 4.52 1.44
CA GLN A 125 16.87 5.27 2.63
C GLN A 125 17.94 5.12 3.72
N GLY A 126 18.43 6.25 4.24
CA GLY A 126 19.47 6.23 5.28
C GLY A 126 20.76 5.51 4.84
N GLY A 127 21.03 5.45 3.53
CA GLY A 127 22.17 4.70 2.95
C GLY A 127 21.91 3.20 2.74
N VAL A 128 20.73 2.69 3.08
CA VAL A 128 20.34 1.29 2.89
C VAL A 128 19.44 1.13 1.67
N THR A 129 19.78 0.20 0.78
CA THR A 129 18.94 -0.17 -0.36
C THR A 129 17.91 -1.21 0.06
N LYS A 130 16.65 -0.95 -0.25
CA LYS A 130 15.50 -1.85 -0.03
C LYS A 130 14.85 -2.14 -1.39
N ASN A 131 14.55 -3.40 -1.71
CA ASN A 131 13.82 -3.77 -2.92
C ASN A 131 12.43 -4.24 -2.51
N LEU A 132 11.41 -3.38 -2.64
CA LEU A 132 10.08 -3.59 -2.11
C LEU A 132 9.13 -4.04 -3.22
N ILE A 133 8.45 -5.17 -3.02
CA ILE A 133 7.42 -5.64 -3.96
C ILE A 133 6.29 -4.60 -4.01
N LEU A 134 5.79 -4.29 -5.21
CA LEU A 134 4.59 -3.46 -5.39
C LEU A 134 3.40 -4.32 -5.83
N PRO A 135 2.18 -4.08 -5.31
CA PRO A 135 0.98 -4.82 -5.68
C PRO A 135 0.38 -4.22 -6.96
N ILE A 136 1.18 -4.25 -8.01
CA ILE A 136 0.84 -3.88 -9.38
C ILE A 136 1.15 -5.09 -10.25
N GLY A 137 0.14 -5.59 -10.94
CA GLY A 137 0.23 -6.72 -11.86
C GLY A 137 -0.22 -6.31 -13.26
N PHE A 138 0.33 -6.96 -14.26
CA PHE A 138 0.01 -6.76 -15.67
C PHE A 138 -1.09 -7.73 -16.11
N ASP A 139 -2.21 -7.19 -16.61
CA ASP A 139 -3.17 -7.99 -17.36
C ASP A 139 -2.76 -8.03 -18.85
N PRO A 140 -2.29 -9.17 -19.38
CA PRO A 140 -1.91 -9.30 -20.78
C PRO A 140 -3.07 -9.16 -21.76
N ALA A 141 -4.32 -9.20 -21.31
CA ALA A 141 -5.48 -8.93 -22.14
C ALA A 141 -5.65 -7.44 -22.48
N ILE A 142 -5.05 -6.54 -21.69
CA ILE A 142 -5.16 -5.09 -21.90
C ILE A 142 -4.07 -4.63 -22.85
N VAL A 143 -4.45 -4.40 -24.10
CA VAL A 143 -3.53 -3.99 -25.19
C VAL A 143 -3.75 -2.54 -25.65
N ASP A 144 -4.89 -1.94 -25.32
CA ASP A 144 -5.19 -0.54 -25.67
C ASP A 144 -4.49 0.40 -24.68
N PRO A 145 -3.49 1.20 -25.12
CA PRO A 145 -2.76 2.10 -24.23
C PRO A 145 -3.61 3.22 -23.63
N THR A 146 -4.85 3.42 -24.08
CA THR A 146 -5.77 4.43 -23.56
C THR A 146 -6.78 3.87 -22.56
N ASP A 147 -6.81 2.55 -22.36
CA ASP A 147 -7.64 1.94 -21.34
C ASP A 147 -7.15 2.36 -19.95
N ALA A 148 -8.07 2.85 -19.10
CA ALA A 148 -7.77 3.30 -17.75
C ALA A 148 -7.19 2.19 -16.87
N ALA A 149 -7.49 0.93 -17.16
CA ALA A 149 -6.93 -0.22 -16.45
C ALA A 149 -5.45 -0.49 -16.82
N THR A 150 -4.88 0.22 -17.79
CA THR A 150 -3.45 0.09 -18.14
C THR A 150 -2.50 0.73 -17.13
N PHE A 151 -2.98 1.68 -16.33
CA PHE A 151 -2.11 2.45 -15.46
C PHE A 151 -2.55 2.29 -14.01
N ASP A 152 -1.64 1.80 -13.19
CA ASP A 152 -1.90 1.62 -11.78
C ASP A 152 -0.89 2.38 -10.93
N THR A 153 -1.35 2.94 -9.82
CA THR A 153 -0.55 3.72 -8.89
C THR A 153 -0.62 3.11 -7.50
N ARG A 154 0.55 2.99 -6.87
CA ARG A 154 0.67 2.47 -5.51
C ARG A 154 1.62 3.32 -4.69
N ALA A 155 1.32 3.41 -3.40
CA ALA A 155 2.15 4.06 -2.41
C ALA A 155 2.53 3.09 -1.29
N ILE A 156 3.74 3.22 -0.78
CA ILE A 156 4.25 2.50 0.38
C ILE A 156 4.72 3.52 1.40
N ASN A 157 4.34 3.33 2.66
CA ASN A 157 4.88 4.10 3.77
C ASN A 157 6.14 3.42 4.31
N LEU A 158 7.20 4.21 4.48
CA LEU A 158 8.46 3.82 5.09
C LEU A 158 8.60 4.52 6.44
N PRO A 159 9.16 3.87 7.47
CA PRO A 159 9.44 4.53 8.74
C PRO A 159 10.43 5.69 8.53
N ALA A 160 10.09 6.89 9.02
CA ALA A 160 10.97 8.04 8.91
C ALA A 160 12.24 7.90 9.80
N SER A 161 12.18 7.04 10.81
CA SER A 161 13.31 6.69 11.69
C SER A 161 14.48 6.05 10.94
N ASP A 162 14.23 5.47 9.76
CA ASP A 162 15.26 4.85 8.93
C ASP A 162 16.06 5.90 8.13
N GLY A 163 15.77 7.18 8.31
CA GLY A 163 16.46 8.30 7.67
C GLY A 163 15.77 8.78 6.40
N ALA A 164 16.43 9.72 5.72
CA ALA A 164 15.92 10.33 4.49
C ALA A 164 15.95 9.35 3.33
N VAL A 165 14.93 9.43 2.48
CA VAL A 165 14.91 8.74 1.18
C VAL A 165 15.70 9.56 0.18
N THR A 166 16.73 8.97 -0.43
CA THR A 166 17.64 9.66 -1.35
C THR A 166 17.56 9.15 -2.78
N SER A 167 16.94 7.98 -3.00
CA SER A 167 16.68 7.45 -4.34
C SER A 167 15.54 6.44 -4.30
N ILE A 168 14.77 6.37 -5.38
CA ILE A 168 13.64 5.51 -5.66
C ILE A 168 13.76 5.15 -7.14
N GLN A 169 13.71 3.86 -7.46
CA GLN A 169 13.66 3.37 -8.83
C GLN A 169 12.48 2.41 -8.94
N LEU A 170 11.65 2.61 -9.97
CA LEU A 170 10.65 1.63 -10.38
C LEU A 170 11.32 0.63 -11.31
N LEU A 171 11.30 -0.64 -10.92
CA LEU A 171 11.92 -1.74 -11.64
C LEU A 171 10.86 -2.64 -12.27
N SER A 172 11.10 -3.06 -13.51
CA SER A 172 10.36 -4.17 -14.10
C SER A 172 10.90 -5.48 -13.53
N THR A 173 10.04 -6.20 -12.81
CA THR A 173 10.34 -7.49 -12.20
C THR A 173 9.14 -8.42 -12.39
N PRO A 174 8.90 -8.92 -13.62
CA PRO A 174 7.71 -9.72 -13.90
C PRO A 174 7.60 -10.94 -12.99
N ASN A 175 6.40 -11.18 -12.45
CA ASN A 175 6.06 -12.27 -11.52
C ASN A 175 7.02 -12.37 -10.33
N ILE A 176 7.41 -11.24 -9.72
CA ILE A 176 8.43 -11.25 -8.67
C ILE A 176 7.99 -12.04 -7.44
N ASP A 177 6.70 -12.24 -7.21
CA ASP A 177 6.19 -13.01 -6.07
C ASP A 177 6.26 -14.54 -6.25
N ASP A 178 6.34 -15.02 -7.49
CA ASP A 178 6.53 -16.43 -7.86
C ASP A 178 7.94 -16.72 -8.45
N ALA A 179 8.74 -15.68 -8.67
CA ALA A 179 10.07 -15.83 -9.23
C ALA A 179 11.01 -16.60 -8.30
N ALA A 180 11.80 -17.51 -8.88
CA ALA A 180 12.81 -18.28 -8.17
C ALA A 180 13.86 -17.38 -7.47
N SER A 181 14.20 -16.24 -8.08
CA SER A 181 15.16 -15.27 -7.53
C SER A 181 14.88 -13.86 -8.03
N PHE A 182 15.34 -12.87 -7.26
CA PHE A 182 15.37 -11.48 -7.72
C PHE A 182 16.33 -11.33 -8.90
N PRO A 183 15.96 -10.66 -9.99
CA PRO A 183 16.82 -10.49 -11.16
C PRO A 183 18.10 -9.71 -10.80
N GLY A 184 19.25 -10.16 -11.31
CA GLY A 184 20.53 -9.49 -11.07
C GLY A 184 20.63 -8.09 -11.68
N SER A 185 19.97 -7.88 -12.82
CA SER A 185 19.97 -6.61 -13.57
C SER A 185 18.55 -6.26 -14.06
N PRO A 186 17.63 -5.87 -13.15
CA PRO A 186 16.28 -5.48 -13.54
C PRO A 186 16.28 -4.18 -14.35
N THR A 187 15.38 -4.08 -15.33
CA THR A 187 15.19 -2.86 -16.12
C THR A 187 14.59 -1.77 -15.26
N VAL A 188 15.23 -0.60 -15.23
CA VAL A 188 14.70 0.61 -14.58
C VAL A 188 13.72 1.28 -15.53
N LEU A 189 12.50 1.48 -15.06
CA LEU A 189 11.41 2.10 -15.84
C LEU A 189 11.28 3.60 -15.56
N ALA A 190 11.50 3.99 -14.30
CA ALA A 190 11.48 5.38 -13.84
C ALA A 190 12.31 5.53 -12.56
N SER A 191 12.74 6.74 -12.25
CA SER A 191 13.56 7.04 -11.07
C SER A 191 13.27 8.41 -10.48
N TRP A 192 13.60 8.54 -9.20
CA TRP A 192 13.66 9.79 -8.44
C TRP A 192 14.76 9.68 -7.37
N PRO A 193 15.52 10.73 -7.03
CA PRO A 193 15.78 11.86 -7.91
C PRO A 193 16.48 11.37 -9.18
#